data_AF-I0BJR0-F1
#
_entry.id   AF-I0BJR0-F1
#
_cell.length_a   1.000
_cell.length_b   1.000
_cell.length_c   1.000
_cell.angle_alpha   90.00
_cell.angle_beta   90.00
_cell.angle_gamma   90.00
#
_symmetry.space_group_name_H-M   'P 1'
#
loop_
_entity.id
_entity.type
_entity.pdbx_description
1 polymer ?
#
loop_
_entity_poly.entity_id
_entity_poly.type
_entity_poly.pdbx_seq_one_letter_code
_entity_poly.pdbx_strand_id
1 'polypeptide(L)'
;MPMPSDELWYQRSFDSLEELADAISEVLRCPVTIEDASFRLLAYSSHTPSTDPARIATIISRRVPDHVIASLWKEGVLTRLMESDEPVRIPGIAEVGLGPRVAVSIRRSGTVLGHIWVIEENRSLTEEDLEQLLLGVSAARTKLLQHQTQRRKEQESLQDFFWQLLTGHLRSHAAAAEKAARLQVSLPASFATAILQFGRELPEKLAGEIPYLLSAAGRIRFPLFALHQGQLILLAECRDARSLRDLEESLAQLGRLLLERSPLESCVAGAGLVYEDYSLLEQSYREAQTVLGLRARFPEETSHRVLYRDLGFYRWLPLFHEHNEAGRYANPSLEKLRAYDREHHGSLIDTLETYLSCDSNLKEAAERLHIHANSLAYRLKRITEIGGIDLASMDQKVTLYLDLKTDKLKSPRL
;
A
#
# COMPACT_ATOMS: atom_id res chain seq x y z
N MET A 1 -38.89 11.74 -37.68
CA MET A 1 -39.43 10.60 -36.90
C MET A 1 -40.09 11.18 -35.66
N PRO A 2 -41.31 10.75 -35.29
CA PRO A 2 -41.90 11.19 -34.03
C PRO A 2 -41.02 10.67 -32.89
N MET A 3 -40.67 11.55 -31.96
CA MET A 3 -39.92 11.20 -30.74
C MET A 3 -40.75 10.17 -29.96
N PRO A 4 -40.15 9.07 -29.45
CA PRO A 4 -40.87 8.17 -28.54
C PRO A 4 -41.34 8.97 -27.32
N SER A 5 -42.49 8.61 -26.75
CA SER A 5 -43.01 9.23 -25.52
C SER A 5 -41.93 9.26 -24.44
N ASP A 6 -41.75 10.41 -23.78
CA ASP A 6 -40.58 10.73 -22.95
C ASP A 6 -40.29 9.72 -21.81
N GLU A 7 -41.28 8.96 -21.35
CA GLU A 7 -41.10 7.87 -20.37
C GLU A 7 -40.27 6.67 -20.87
N LEU A 8 -40.16 6.46 -22.18
CA LEU A 8 -39.51 5.27 -22.77
C LEU A 8 -38.00 5.45 -22.99
N TRP A 9 -37.50 6.69 -22.93
CA TRP A 9 -36.17 6.99 -23.45
C TRP A 9 -35.05 6.41 -22.56
N TYR A 10 -35.23 6.45 -21.23
CA TYR A 10 -34.30 5.85 -20.25
C TYR A 10 -34.56 4.36 -19.98
N GLN A 11 -35.60 3.77 -20.55
CA GLN A 11 -35.92 2.33 -20.34
C GLN A 11 -35.01 1.41 -21.17
N ARG A 12 -34.19 1.96 -22.07
CA ARG A 12 -33.17 1.21 -22.80
C ARG A 12 -31.96 0.91 -21.92
N SER A 13 -31.29 -0.21 -22.18
CA SER A 13 -29.97 -0.46 -21.59
C SER A 13 -28.94 0.43 -22.27
N PHE A 14 -28.15 1.14 -21.47
CA PHE A 14 -26.98 1.90 -21.94
C PHE A 14 -25.72 1.04 -21.83
N ASP A 15 -24.83 1.07 -22.80
CA ASP A 15 -23.60 0.26 -22.77
C ASP A 15 -22.52 0.88 -21.88
N SER A 16 -22.54 2.21 -21.69
CA SER A 16 -21.59 2.94 -20.85
C SER A 16 -22.21 4.11 -20.08
N LEU A 17 -21.45 4.69 -19.14
CA LEU A 17 -21.86 5.93 -18.46
C LEU A 17 -21.78 7.14 -19.40
N GLU A 18 -20.90 7.11 -20.40
CA GLU A 18 -20.77 8.11 -21.44
C GLU A 18 -22.03 8.16 -22.31
N GLU A 19 -22.53 7.01 -22.77
CA GLU A 19 -23.77 6.95 -23.56
C GLU A 19 -24.98 7.47 -22.75
N LEU A 20 -25.01 7.18 -21.45
CA LEU A 20 -26.03 7.72 -20.56
C LEU A 20 -25.90 9.24 -20.41
N ALA A 21 -24.69 9.76 -20.21
CA ALA A 21 -24.45 11.20 -20.08
C ALA A 21 -24.83 11.95 -21.36
N ASP A 22 -24.43 11.44 -22.53
CA ASP A 22 -24.80 11.99 -23.84
C ASP A 22 -26.29 12.05 -24.01
N ALA A 23 -26.99 10.99 -23.62
CA ALA A 23 -28.40 10.94 -23.90
C ALA A 23 -29.24 11.75 -22.87
N ILE A 24 -28.80 11.87 -21.60
CA ILE A 24 -29.34 12.91 -20.68
C ILE A 24 -29.14 14.30 -21.29
N SER A 25 -27.95 14.56 -21.85
CA SER A 25 -27.63 15.82 -22.50
C SER A 25 -28.50 16.08 -23.74
N GLU A 26 -28.87 15.05 -24.50
CA GLU A 26 -29.73 15.16 -25.68
C GLU A 26 -31.17 15.55 -25.30
N VAL A 27 -31.72 14.92 -24.25
CA VAL A 27 -33.08 15.21 -23.77
C VAL A 27 -33.15 16.58 -23.09
N LEU A 28 -32.22 16.87 -22.18
CA LEU A 28 -32.20 18.14 -21.47
C LEU A 28 -31.65 19.30 -22.32
N ARG A 29 -30.98 19.00 -23.44
CA ARG A 29 -30.26 19.98 -24.29
C ARG A 29 -29.28 20.84 -23.51
N CYS A 30 -28.68 20.25 -22.48
CA CYS A 30 -27.74 20.88 -21.56
C CYS A 30 -26.52 19.98 -21.34
N PRO A 31 -25.31 20.53 -21.19
CA PRO A 31 -24.13 19.71 -20.92
C PRO A 31 -24.24 18.96 -19.59
N VAL A 32 -23.80 17.70 -19.58
CA VAL A 32 -23.91 16.79 -18.43
C VAL A 32 -22.54 16.28 -17.99
N THR A 33 -22.31 16.17 -16.69
CA THR A 33 -21.27 15.32 -16.10
C THR A 33 -21.87 14.35 -15.10
N ILE A 34 -21.32 13.13 -15.05
CA ILE A 34 -21.62 12.12 -14.05
C ILE A 34 -20.34 11.88 -13.24
N GLU A 35 -20.42 12.05 -11.93
CA GLU A 35 -19.29 12.00 -11.01
C GLU A 35 -19.53 10.98 -9.90
N ASP A 36 -18.47 10.43 -9.32
CA ASP A 36 -18.58 9.58 -8.13
C ASP A 36 -18.83 10.41 -6.84
N ALA A 37 -19.06 9.73 -5.72
CA ALA A 37 -19.29 10.37 -4.42
C ALA A 37 -18.08 11.20 -3.91
N SER A 38 -16.89 11.02 -4.51
CA SER A 38 -15.67 11.78 -4.22
C SER A 38 -15.37 12.86 -5.28
N PHE A 39 -16.34 13.20 -6.13
CA PHE A 39 -16.24 14.20 -7.20
C PHE A 39 -15.17 13.89 -8.25
N ARG A 40 -14.91 12.60 -8.50
CA ARG A 40 -14.13 12.16 -9.67
C ARG A 40 -15.05 11.99 -10.86
N LEU A 41 -14.61 12.46 -12.03
CA LEU A 41 -15.39 12.39 -13.25
C LEU A 41 -15.45 10.95 -13.77
N LEU A 42 -16.66 10.42 -13.86
CA LEU A 42 -16.92 9.10 -14.43
C LEU A 42 -17.26 9.19 -15.91
N ALA A 43 -18.13 10.12 -16.28
CA ALA A 43 -18.53 10.37 -17.65
C ALA A 43 -18.96 11.83 -17.87
N TYR A 44 -18.98 12.27 -19.12
CA TYR A 44 -19.45 13.59 -19.50
C TYR A 44 -20.06 13.52 -20.90
N SER A 45 -21.04 14.38 -21.18
CA SER A 45 -21.61 14.47 -22.53
C SER A 45 -20.68 15.21 -23.49
N SER A 46 -20.72 14.78 -24.75
CA SER A 46 -19.96 15.33 -25.86
C SER A 46 -20.41 16.77 -26.22
N HIS A 47 -19.41 17.62 -26.49
CA HIS A 47 -19.42 19.01 -27.02
C HIS A 47 -20.74 19.82 -27.04
N THR A 48 -20.72 20.95 -26.33
CA THR A 48 -21.36 22.22 -26.71
C THR A 48 -20.29 23.29 -26.97
N PRO A 49 -20.48 24.25 -27.90
CA PRO A 49 -19.46 25.27 -28.23
C PRO A 49 -19.09 26.21 -27.07
N SER A 50 -19.96 26.34 -26.06
CA SER A 50 -19.70 27.02 -24.80
C SER A 50 -19.83 26.04 -23.63
N THR A 51 -18.96 26.22 -22.64
CA THR A 51 -19.03 25.56 -21.33
C THR A 51 -18.18 26.37 -20.35
N ASP A 52 -18.47 26.25 -19.06
CA ASP A 52 -17.71 26.98 -18.05
C ASP A 52 -16.30 26.42 -17.76
N PRO A 53 -15.38 27.25 -17.24
CA PRO A 53 -14.02 26.84 -16.87
C PRO A 53 -13.97 25.68 -15.86
N ALA A 54 -14.89 25.62 -14.91
CA ALA A 54 -14.92 24.56 -13.90
C ALA A 54 -15.15 23.17 -14.52
N ARG A 55 -16.05 23.05 -15.51
CA ARG A 55 -16.25 21.80 -16.26
C ARG A 55 -15.02 21.44 -17.09
N ILE A 56 -14.42 22.41 -17.79
CA ILE A 56 -13.19 22.18 -18.57
C ILE A 56 -12.10 21.61 -17.67
N ALA A 57 -11.84 22.26 -16.52
CA ALA A 57 -10.86 21.81 -15.55
C ALA A 57 -11.16 20.38 -15.06
N THR A 58 -12.42 20.09 -14.72
CA THR A 58 -12.88 18.77 -14.26
C THR A 58 -12.68 17.67 -15.30
N ILE A 59 -12.93 17.96 -16.58
CA ILE A 59 -12.72 17.01 -17.68
C ILE A 59 -11.23 16.72 -17.86
N ILE A 60 -10.39 17.76 -17.89
CA ILE A 60 -8.95 17.64 -18.09
C ILE A 60 -8.29 16.87 -16.92
N SER A 61 -8.63 17.20 -15.68
CA SER A 61 -8.05 16.58 -14.49
C SER A 61 -8.73 15.26 -14.10
N ARG A 62 -9.86 14.91 -14.73
CA ARG A 62 -10.77 13.82 -14.32
C ARG A 62 -11.29 13.96 -12.87
N ARG A 63 -11.27 15.16 -12.29
CA ARG A 63 -11.71 15.43 -10.91
C ARG A 63 -12.10 16.89 -10.71
N VAL A 64 -13.18 17.15 -9.97
CA VAL A 64 -13.57 18.53 -9.63
C VAL A 64 -12.44 19.22 -8.85
N PRO A 65 -12.00 20.44 -9.24
CA PRO A 65 -10.95 21.15 -8.53
C PRO A 65 -11.31 21.44 -7.06
N ASP A 66 -10.33 21.31 -6.15
CA ASP A 66 -10.57 21.45 -4.71
C ASP A 66 -11.16 22.83 -4.32
N HIS A 67 -10.76 23.90 -5.01
CA HIS A 67 -11.30 25.23 -4.77
C HIS A 67 -12.78 25.37 -5.18
N VAL A 68 -13.23 24.62 -6.18
CA VAL A 68 -14.65 24.55 -6.57
C VAL A 68 -15.44 23.80 -5.48
N ILE A 69 -14.92 22.65 -5.02
CA ILE A 69 -15.53 21.88 -3.92
C ILE A 69 -15.66 22.73 -2.65
N ALA A 70 -14.60 23.46 -2.28
CA ALA A 70 -14.62 24.36 -1.12
C ALA A 70 -15.68 25.46 -1.24
N SER A 71 -15.87 26.02 -2.45
CA SER A 71 -16.90 27.02 -2.72
C SER A 71 -18.32 26.42 -2.61
N LEU A 72 -18.54 25.22 -3.17
CA LEU A 72 -19.83 24.53 -3.07
C LEU A 72 -20.20 24.15 -1.63
N TRP A 73 -19.21 23.85 -0.78
CA TRP A 73 -19.41 23.70 0.67
C TRP A 73 -19.84 25.00 1.32
N LYS A 74 -19.12 26.09 1.04
CA LYS A 74 -19.39 27.42 1.60
C LYS A 74 -20.81 27.89 1.28
N GLU A 75 -21.28 27.64 0.06
CA GLU A 75 -22.64 27.98 -0.40
C GLU A 75 -23.72 26.96 0.05
N GLY A 76 -23.37 25.96 0.88
CA GLY A 76 -24.29 24.96 1.41
C GLY A 76 -24.89 24.02 0.34
N VAL A 77 -24.33 24.00 -0.87
CA VAL A 77 -24.79 23.14 -1.98
C VAL A 77 -24.54 21.68 -1.65
N LEU A 78 -23.34 21.36 -1.18
CA LEU A 78 -22.97 19.97 -0.88
C LEU A 78 -23.78 19.39 0.28
N THR A 79 -24.09 20.20 1.30
CA THR A 79 -25.00 19.79 2.38
C THR A 79 -26.37 19.39 1.83
N ARG A 80 -26.97 20.22 0.98
CA ARG A 80 -28.26 19.90 0.33
C ARG A 80 -28.19 18.64 -0.53
N LEU A 81 -27.13 18.48 -1.32
CA LEU A 81 -26.92 17.27 -2.12
C LEU A 81 -26.71 16.01 -1.28
N MET A 82 -26.16 16.13 -0.08
CA MET A 82 -25.97 15.00 0.85
C MET A 82 -27.24 14.67 1.65
N GLU A 83 -28.17 15.60 1.82
CA GLU A 83 -29.38 15.42 2.63
C GLU A 83 -30.67 15.17 1.83
N SER A 84 -30.70 15.55 0.54
CA SER A 84 -31.90 15.47 -0.31
C SER A 84 -31.70 14.59 -1.56
N ASP A 85 -32.80 14.05 -2.08
CA ASP A 85 -32.89 13.41 -3.40
C ASP A 85 -33.38 14.38 -4.49
N GLU A 86 -33.77 15.59 -4.10
CA GLU A 86 -34.28 16.62 -5.00
C GLU A 86 -33.16 17.30 -5.82
N PRO A 87 -33.43 17.70 -7.07
CA PRO A 87 -32.50 18.51 -7.85
C PRO A 87 -32.21 19.85 -7.16
N VAL A 88 -30.92 20.18 -7.06
CA VAL A 88 -30.42 21.40 -6.45
C VAL A 88 -30.00 22.37 -7.56
N ARG A 89 -30.75 23.47 -7.75
CA ARG A 89 -30.31 24.61 -8.57
C ARG A 89 -29.20 25.38 -7.85
N ILE A 90 -28.14 25.67 -8.59
CA ILE A 90 -26.91 26.31 -8.11
C ILE A 90 -26.67 27.55 -8.99
N PRO A 91 -26.64 28.77 -8.40
CA PRO A 91 -26.27 29.95 -9.15
C PRO A 91 -24.80 29.88 -9.56
N GLY A 92 -24.43 30.57 -10.65
CA GLY A 92 -23.04 30.65 -11.06
C GLY A 92 -22.16 31.30 -9.97
N ILE A 93 -20.96 30.76 -9.78
CA ILE A 93 -19.96 31.26 -8.84
C ILE A 93 -18.75 31.71 -9.66
N ALA A 94 -18.72 33.01 -9.98
CA ALA A 94 -17.72 33.60 -10.87
C ALA A 94 -16.28 33.43 -10.36
N GLU A 95 -16.09 33.50 -9.03
CA GLU A 95 -14.78 33.39 -8.35
C GLU A 95 -14.04 32.07 -8.68
N VAL A 96 -14.78 31.00 -8.92
CA VAL A 96 -14.25 29.66 -9.23
C VAL A 96 -14.59 29.20 -10.65
N GLY A 97 -15.08 30.12 -11.50
CA GLY A 97 -15.45 29.82 -12.88
C GLY A 97 -16.58 28.79 -13.02
N LEU A 98 -17.48 28.71 -12.05
CA LEU A 98 -18.64 27.80 -12.06
C LEU A 98 -19.84 28.51 -12.70
N GLY A 99 -20.36 27.99 -13.82
CA GLY A 99 -21.61 28.45 -14.41
C GLY A 99 -22.85 27.95 -13.66
N PRO A 100 -24.03 28.58 -13.91
CA PRO A 100 -25.29 28.13 -13.32
C PRO A 100 -25.60 26.70 -13.74
N ARG A 101 -26.07 25.88 -12.81
CA ARG A 101 -26.30 24.45 -13.05
C ARG A 101 -27.29 23.84 -12.07
N VAL A 102 -27.86 22.72 -12.47
CA VAL A 102 -28.59 21.81 -11.58
C VAL A 102 -27.69 20.62 -11.23
N ALA A 103 -27.72 20.21 -9.97
CA ALA A 103 -27.06 19.01 -9.51
C ALA A 103 -28.05 18.09 -8.81
N VAL A 104 -27.92 16.78 -8.98
CA VAL A 104 -28.74 15.80 -8.27
C VAL A 104 -27.90 14.61 -7.84
N SER A 105 -28.16 14.11 -6.63
CA SER A 105 -27.44 12.96 -6.07
C SER A 105 -28.01 11.64 -6.57
N ILE A 106 -27.12 10.74 -6.97
CA ILE A 106 -27.46 9.36 -7.30
C ILE A 106 -27.29 8.54 -6.02
N ARG A 107 -28.38 8.00 -5.47
CA ARG A 107 -28.35 7.26 -4.19
C ARG A 107 -28.80 5.82 -4.29
N ARG A 108 -28.39 5.00 -3.31
CA ARG A 108 -29.00 3.71 -3.00
C ARG A 108 -29.04 3.52 -1.48
N SER A 109 -30.23 3.22 -0.95
CA SER A 109 -30.44 2.91 0.47
C SER A 109 -29.84 3.95 1.42
N GLY A 110 -29.99 5.24 1.09
CA GLY A 110 -29.46 6.36 1.87
C GLY A 110 -28.01 6.78 1.56
N THR A 111 -27.23 5.93 0.89
CA THR A 111 -25.83 6.23 0.53
C THR A 111 -25.76 6.92 -0.83
N VAL A 112 -24.98 8.01 -0.92
CA VAL A 112 -24.66 8.68 -2.20
C VAL A 112 -23.63 7.85 -2.96
N LEU A 113 -23.98 7.47 -4.19
CA LEU A 113 -23.10 6.76 -5.14
C LEU A 113 -22.33 7.73 -6.03
N GLY A 114 -22.91 8.89 -6.31
CA GLY A 114 -22.39 9.89 -7.24
C GLY A 114 -23.36 11.03 -7.46
N HIS A 115 -23.05 11.88 -8.43
CA HIS A 115 -23.82 13.08 -8.75
C HIS A 115 -23.97 13.24 -10.25
N ILE A 116 -25.11 13.77 -10.70
CA ILE A 116 -25.29 14.27 -12.07
C ILE A 116 -25.31 15.78 -12.00
N TRP A 117 -24.49 16.44 -12.82
CA TRP A 117 -24.46 17.88 -12.96
C TRP A 117 -24.90 18.27 -14.36
N VAL A 118 -25.82 19.23 -14.46
CA VAL A 118 -26.39 19.72 -15.71
C VAL A 118 -26.20 21.22 -15.80
N ILE A 119 -25.45 21.70 -16.78
CA ILE A 119 -25.12 23.13 -16.91
C ILE A 119 -26.28 23.87 -17.61
N GLU A 120 -26.78 24.93 -16.98
CA GLU A 120 -27.86 25.79 -17.46
C GLU A 120 -27.33 27.04 -18.20
N GLU A 121 -26.37 26.85 -19.12
CA GLU A 121 -25.74 27.98 -19.83
C GLU A 121 -26.60 28.45 -21.03
N ASN A 122 -27.20 27.52 -21.77
CA ASN A 122 -27.99 27.83 -22.97
C ASN A 122 -29.49 27.96 -22.70
N ARG A 123 -29.98 27.32 -21.63
CA ARG A 123 -31.36 27.32 -21.18
C ARG A 123 -31.41 26.97 -19.70
N SER A 124 -32.46 27.41 -19.02
CA SER A 124 -32.82 26.87 -17.71
C SER A 124 -33.71 25.63 -17.89
N LEU A 125 -33.53 24.65 -17.01
CA LEU A 125 -34.36 23.45 -16.92
C LEU A 125 -35.72 23.84 -16.34
N THR A 126 -36.79 23.39 -16.99
CA THR A 126 -38.18 23.47 -16.51
C THR A 126 -38.47 22.35 -15.51
N GLU A 127 -39.64 22.37 -14.86
CA GLU A 127 -40.04 21.27 -13.95
C GLU A 127 -40.13 19.92 -14.68
N GLU A 128 -40.60 19.91 -15.94
CA GLU A 128 -40.63 18.70 -16.78
C GLU A 128 -39.21 18.18 -17.07
N ASP A 129 -38.24 19.09 -17.30
CA ASP A 129 -36.84 18.70 -17.46
C ASP A 129 -36.25 18.11 -16.16
N LEU A 130 -36.67 18.61 -14.99
CA LEU A 130 -36.25 18.07 -13.70
C LEU A 130 -36.81 16.66 -13.46
N GLU A 131 -38.06 16.41 -13.87
CA GLU A 131 -38.65 15.06 -13.86
C GLU A 131 -37.87 14.10 -14.77
N GLN A 132 -37.49 14.56 -15.97
CA GLN A 132 -36.63 13.79 -16.88
C GLN A 132 -35.25 13.52 -16.28
N LEU A 133 -34.63 14.52 -15.63
CA LEU A 133 -33.37 14.34 -14.94
C LEU A 133 -33.46 13.26 -13.86
N LEU A 134 -34.57 13.20 -13.10
CA LEU A 134 -34.80 12.17 -12.08
C LEU A 134 -34.95 10.76 -12.68
N LEU A 135 -35.55 10.62 -13.87
CA LEU A 135 -35.52 9.36 -14.61
C LEU A 135 -34.09 8.98 -15.03
N GLY A 136 -33.29 9.96 -15.47
CA GLY A 136 -31.86 9.80 -15.74
C GLY A 136 -31.06 9.36 -14.52
N VAL A 137 -31.38 9.86 -13.32
CA VAL A 137 -30.79 9.40 -12.04
C VAL A 137 -31.07 7.94 -11.78
N SER A 138 -32.28 7.45 -12.09
CA SER A 138 -32.63 6.04 -11.94
C SER A 138 -31.81 5.13 -12.86
N ALA A 139 -31.63 5.53 -14.12
CA ALA A 139 -30.75 4.85 -15.07
C ALA A 139 -29.28 4.88 -14.61
N ALA A 140 -28.81 6.04 -14.16
CA ALA A 140 -27.45 6.25 -13.65
C ALA A 140 -27.17 5.39 -12.42
N ARG A 141 -28.12 5.27 -11.50
CA ARG A 141 -28.03 4.40 -10.33
C ARG A 141 -27.75 2.95 -10.72
N THR A 142 -28.51 2.42 -11.67
CA THR A 142 -28.33 1.04 -12.15
C THR A 142 -26.96 0.85 -12.78
N LYS A 143 -26.53 1.78 -13.64
CA LYS A 143 -25.23 1.71 -14.31
C LYS A 143 -24.04 1.90 -13.37
N LEU A 144 -24.12 2.82 -12.41
CA LEU A 144 -23.08 3.00 -11.39
C LEU A 144 -22.92 1.74 -10.53
N LEU A 145 -24.02 1.09 -10.13
CA LEU A 145 -23.96 -0.15 -9.37
C LEU A 145 -23.33 -1.30 -10.16
N GLN A 146 -23.68 -1.43 -11.44
CA GLN A 146 -23.04 -2.40 -12.34
C GLN A 146 -21.55 -2.10 -12.49
N HIS A 147 -21.18 -0.84 -12.74
CA HIS A 147 -19.79 -0.40 -12.89
C HIS A 147 -18.97 -0.64 -11.62
N GLN A 148 -19.49 -0.29 -10.44
CA GLN A 148 -18.83 -0.54 -9.15
C GLN A 148 -18.69 -2.04 -8.87
N THR A 149 -19.72 -2.84 -9.15
CA THR A 149 -19.68 -4.30 -8.94
C THR A 149 -18.65 -4.94 -9.86
N GLN A 150 -18.60 -4.53 -11.13
CA GLN A 150 -17.64 -5.02 -12.11
C GLN A 150 -16.21 -4.66 -11.70
N ARG A 151 -15.95 -3.39 -11.37
CA ARG A 151 -14.64 -2.95 -10.86
C ARG A 151 -14.22 -3.66 -9.58
N ARG A 152 -15.16 -3.89 -8.66
CA ARG A 152 -14.88 -4.63 -7.43
C ARG A 152 -14.49 -6.08 -7.74
N LYS A 153 -15.22 -6.76 -8.62
CA LYS A 153 -14.89 -8.13 -9.07
C LYS A 153 -13.54 -8.20 -9.77
N GLU A 154 -13.21 -7.23 -10.62
CA GLU A 154 -11.91 -7.12 -11.26
C GLU A 154 -10.81 -6.97 -10.20
N GLN A 155 -10.98 -6.05 -9.25
CA GLN A 155 -10.03 -5.83 -8.16
C GLN A 155 -9.89 -7.04 -7.23
N GLU A 156 -10.99 -7.72 -6.90
CA GLU A 156 -11.01 -8.98 -6.14
C GLU A 156 -10.26 -10.09 -6.89
N SER A 157 -10.45 -10.19 -8.22
CA SER A 157 -9.74 -11.16 -9.08
C SER A 157 -8.24 -10.90 -9.15
N LEU A 158 -7.84 -9.62 -9.20
CA LEU A 158 -6.42 -9.22 -9.15
C LEU A 158 -5.78 -9.52 -7.80
N GLN A 159 -6.50 -9.28 -6.70
CA GLN A 159 -6.04 -9.61 -5.35
C GLN A 159 -5.91 -11.13 -5.15
N ASP A 160 -6.89 -11.92 -5.59
CA ASP A 160 -6.82 -13.39 -5.57
C ASP A 160 -5.63 -13.90 -6.38
N PHE A 161 -5.43 -13.35 -7.58
CA PHE A 161 -4.30 -13.69 -8.42
C PHE A 161 -2.96 -13.39 -7.73
N PHE A 162 -2.81 -12.19 -7.16
CA PHE A 162 -1.58 -11.84 -6.48
C PHE A 162 -1.35 -12.71 -5.23
N TRP A 163 -2.41 -13.00 -4.48
CA TRP A 163 -2.33 -13.90 -3.32
C TRP A 163 -1.89 -15.31 -3.70
N GLN A 164 -2.38 -15.86 -4.81
CA GLN A 164 -1.95 -17.17 -5.32
C GLN A 164 -0.47 -17.19 -5.72
N LEU A 165 0.07 -16.08 -6.22
CA LEU A 165 1.51 -15.94 -6.45
C LEU A 165 2.28 -15.92 -5.13
N LEU A 166 1.82 -15.11 -4.15
CA LEU A 166 2.47 -14.95 -2.85
C LEU A 166 2.54 -16.26 -2.04
N THR A 167 1.56 -17.14 -2.25
CA THR A 167 1.38 -18.41 -1.52
C THR A 167 1.81 -19.64 -2.31
N GLY A 168 2.47 -19.47 -3.47
CA GLY A 168 3.04 -20.58 -4.24
C GLY A 168 2.01 -21.52 -4.91
N HIS A 169 0.76 -21.09 -5.07
CA HIS A 169 -0.25 -21.86 -5.82
C HIS A 169 0.06 -21.90 -7.31
N LEU A 170 0.70 -20.85 -7.84
CA LEU A 170 1.16 -20.77 -9.22
C LEU A 170 2.65 -21.13 -9.29
N ARG A 171 2.92 -22.41 -9.56
CA ARG A 171 4.27 -23.01 -9.48
C ARG A 171 5.13 -22.87 -10.73
N SER A 172 4.66 -22.16 -11.77
CA SER A 172 5.46 -21.95 -12.98
C SER A 172 5.28 -20.54 -13.52
N HIS A 173 6.37 -19.99 -14.09
CA HIS A 173 6.35 -18.70 -14.76
C HIS A 173 5.27 -18.63 -15.84
N ALA A 174 5.12 -19.68 -16.64
CA ALA A 174 4.14 -19.75 -17.73
C ALA A 174 2.68 -19.67 -17.22
N ALA A 175 2.35 -20.37 -16.13
CA ALA A 175 1.00 -20.31 -15.56
C ALA A 175 0.67 -18.92 -14.99
N ALA A 176 1.65 -18.27 -14.36
CA ALA A 176 1.51 -16.89 -13.90
C ALA A 176 1.28 -15.91 -15.08
N ALA A 177 2.06 -16.05 -16.15
CA ALA A 177 1.91 -15.23 -17.35
C ALA A 177 0.56 -15.45 -18.05
N GLU A 178 0.10 -16.69 -18.17
CA GLU A 178 -1.21 -17.02 -18.75
C GLU A 178 -2.36 -16.41 -17.95
N LYS A 179 -2.34 -16.55 -16.61
CA LYS A 179 -3.37 -15.96 -15.75
C LYS A 179 -3.33 -14.44 -15.79
N ALA A 180 -2.14 -13.82 -15.81
CA ALA A 180 -2.00 -12.38 -15.97
C ALA A 180 -2.57 -11.87 -17.31
N ALA A 181 -2.34 -12.59 -18.41
CA ALA A 181 -2.90 -12.25 -19.71
C ALA A 181 -4.43 -12.30 -19.72
N ARG A 182 -5.04 -13.32 -19.09
CA ARG A 182 -6.51 -13.42 -18.94
C ARG A 182 -7.09 -12.27 -18.12
N LEU A 183 -6.35 -11.79 -17.11
CA LEU A 183 -6.72 -10.66 -16.27
C LEU A 183 -6.28 -9.31 -16.85
N GLN A 184 -5.67 -9.29 -18.04
CA GLN A 184 -5.19 -8.09 -18.72
C GLN A 184 -4.19 -7.25 -17.89
N VAL A 185 -3.38 -7.91 -17.05
CA VAL A 185 -2.32 -7.25 -16.27
C VAL A 185 -0.97 -7.47 -16.91
N SER A 186 -0.26 -6.36 -17.15
CA SER A 186 1.15 -6.39 -17.57
C SER A 186 2.05 -6.62 -16.36
N LEU A 187 2.59 -7.84 -16.28
CA LEU A 187 3.60 -8.26 -15.34
C LEU A 187 5.01 -7.79 -15.78
N PRO A 188 5.85 -7.29 -14.86
CA PRO A 188 7.23 -6.89 -15.16
C PRO A 188 8.13 -8.08 -15.51
N ALA A 189 9.21 -7.85 -16.25
CA ALA A 189 10.19 -8.91 -16.55
C ALA A 189 11.03 -9.29 -15.32
N SER A 190 11.32 -8.31 -14.47
CA SER A 190 12.09 -8.47 -13.24
C SER A 190 11.37 -7.77 -12.09
N PHE A 191 11.24 -8.44 -10.95
CA PHE A 191 10.40 -7.98 -9.84
C PHE A 191 10.99 -8.31 -8.47
N ALA A 192 10.56 -7.55 -7.46
CA ALA A 192 10.74 -7.90 -6.05
C ALA A 192 9.40 -7.76 -5.32
N THR A 193 9.18 -8.57 -4.29
CA THR A 193 8.06 -8.36 -3.37
C THR A 193 8.49 -7.40 -2.26
N ALA A 194 7.67 -6.39 -1.99
CA ALA A 194 7.88 -5.46 -0.90
C ALA A 194 6.67 -5.44 0.05
N ILE A 195 6.90 -5.14 1.31
CA ILE A 195 5.89 -5.10 2.37
C ILE A 195 6.08 -3.80 3.16
N LEU A 196 4.99 -3.08 3.37
CA LEU A 196 4.85 -2.10 4.44
C LEU A 196 4.01 -2.70 5.57
N GLN A 197 4.61 -2.86 6.74
CA GLN A 197 3.97 -3.34 7.96
C GLN A 197 3.54 -2.17 8.83
N PHE A 198 2.29 -2.18 9.24
CA PHE A 198 1.69 -1.25 10.19
C PHE A 198 1.36 -1.97 11.50
N GLY A 199 1.21 -1.20 12.59
CA GLY A 199 0.85 -1.77 13.91
C GLY A 199 -0.60 -2.27 14.01
N ARG A 200 -1.45 -1.91 13.06
CA ARG A 200 -2.86 -2.34 12.95
C ARG A 200 -3.30 -2.25 11.49
N GLU A 201 -4.48 -2.79 11.19
CA GLU A 201 -5.05 -2.74 9.84
C GLU A 201 -5.28 -1.30 9.35
N LEU A 202 -5.08 -1.11 8.04
CA LEU A 202 -5.35 0.16 7.37
C LEU A 202 -6.87 0.41 7.36
N PRO A 203 -7.33 1.63 7.66
CA PRO A 203 -8.76 1.96 7.54
C PRO A 203 -9.28 1.72 6.11
N GLU A 204 -10.49 1.19 5.95
CA GLU A 204 -11.09 0.89 4.64
C GLU A 204 -11.09 2.10 3.70
N LYS A 205 -11.35 3.30 4.22
CA LYS A 205 -11.32 4.54 3.45
C LYS A 205 -9.95 4.77 2.79
N LEU A 206 -8.87 4.49 3.51
CA LEU A 206 -7.50 4.64 3.01
C LEU A 206 -7.12 3.50 2.05
N ALA A 207 -7.67 2.29 2.26
CA ALA A 207 -7.48 1.17 1.34
C ALA A 207 -7.95 1.50 -0.09
N GLY A 208 -9.05 2.25 -0.25
CA GLY A 208 -9.54 2.74 -1.54
C GLY A 208 -8.63 3.78 -2.20
N GLU A 209 -7.77 4.46 -1.45
CA GLU A 209 -6.82 5.45 -1.96
C GLU A 209 -5.47 4.84 -2.40
N ILE A 210 -5.17 3.60 -2.02
CA ILE A 210 -3.89 2.95 -2.31
C ILE A 210 -3.50 3.02 -3.80
N PRO A 211 -4.37 2.70 -4.78
CA PRO A 211 -3.99 2.79 -6.19
C PRO A 211 -3.51 4.18 -6.61
N TYR A 212 -4.10 5.24 -6.03
CA TYR A 212 -3.69 6.62 -6.25
C TYR A 212 -2.38 6.96 -5.54
N LEU A 213 -2.19 6.49 -4.30
CA LEU A 213 -0.94 6.72 -3.57
C LEU A 213 0.25 6.00 -4.21
N LEU A 214 0.03 4.80 -4.77
CA LEU A 214 1.04 4.06 -5.53
C LEU A 214 1.45 4.81 -6.80
N SER A 215 0.52 5.44 -7.52
CA SER A 215 0.86 6.24 -8.69
C SER A 215 1.59 7.54 -8.31
N ALA A 216 1.23 8.16 -7.18
CA ALA A 216 1.88 9.37 -6.67
C ALA A 216 3.32 9.13 -6.16
N ALA A 217 3.67 7.92 -5.72
CA ALA A 217 5.02 7.59 -5.27
C ALA A 217 6.05 7.58 -6.42
N GLY A 218 5.60 7.43 -7.68
CA GLY A 218 6.22 7.97 -8.89
C GLY A 218 7.58 7.44 -9.38
N ARG A 219 8.34 6.67 -8.59
CA ARG A 219 9.67 6.17 -9.00
C ARG A 219 9.69 4.69 -9.41
N ILE A 220 8.76 3.90 -8.87
CA ILE A 220 8.63 2.47 -9.16
C ILE A 220 7.18 2.16 -9.48
N ARG A 221 6.98 1.25 -10.43
CA ARG A 221 5.66 0.74 -10.79
C ARG A 221 5.30 -0.45 -9.89
N PHE A 222 4.11 -0.38 -9.30
CA PHE A 222 3.54 -1.45 -8.48
C PHE A 222 2.30 -2.04 -9.18
N PRO A 223 2.44 -2.99 -10.11
CA PRO A 223 1.33 -3.55 -10.89
C PRO A 223 0.29 -4.29 -10.05
N LEU A 224 0.69 -4.87 -8.91
CA LEU A 224 -0.17 -5.65 -8.02
C LEU A 224 0.09 -5.26 -6.57
N PHE A 225 -0.98 -5.28 -5.77
CA PHE A 225 -0.89 -5.12 -4.32
C PHE A 225 -1.95 -5.98 -3.61
N ALA A 226 -1.69 -6.29 -2.35
CA ALA A 226 -2.63 -6.96 -1.46
C ALA A 226 -2.57 -6.33 -0.06
N LEU A 227 -3.69 -6.41 0.65
CA LEU A 227 -3.78 -6.05 2.06
C LEU A 227 -4.02 -7.30 2.89
N HIS A 228 -3.20 -7.53 3.90
CA HIS A 228 -3.36 -8.69 4.79
C HIS A 228 -2.80 -8.39 6.19
N GLN A 229 -3.62 -8.48 7.23
CA GLN A 229 -3.19 -8.37 8.65
C GLN A 229 -2.30 -7.14 8.93
N GLY A 230 -2.71 -5.95 8.46
CA GLY A 230 -1.92 -4.72 8.64
C GLY A 230 -0.65 -4.65 7.77
N GLN A 231 -0.53 -5.48 6.74
CA GLN A 231 0.48 -5.39 5.71
C GLN A 231 -0.10 -4.84 4.41
N LEU A 232 0.62 -3.90 3.78
CA LEU A 232 0.50 -3.60 2.36
C LEU A 232 1.62 -4.32 1.62
N ILE A 233 1.25 -5.37 0.89
CA ILE A 233 2.16 -6.20 0.10
C ILE A 233 2.12 -5.71 -1.34
N LEU A 234 3.28 -5.55 -1.96
CA LEU A 234 3.45 -4.90 -3.25
C LEU A 234 4.32 -5.77 -4.16
N LEU A 235 3.92 -5.92 -5.42
CA LEU A 235 4.81 -6.39 -6.47
C LEU A 235 5.51 -5.17 -7.07
N ALA A 236 6.83 -5.06 -6.94
CA ALA A 236 7.62 -3.95 -7.44
C ALA A 236 8.36 -4.32 -8.72
N GLU A 237 8.28 -3.49 -9.75
CA GLU A 237 9.12 -3.63 -10.96
C GLU A 237 10.55 -3.19 -10.67
N CYS A 238 11.53 -4.08 -10.82
CA CYS A 238 12.94 -3.84 -10.46
C CYS A 238 13.88 -4.30 -11.57
N ARG A 239 14.38 -3.38 -12.38
CA ARG A 239 15.18 -3.71 -13.59
C ARG A 239 16.68 -3.78 -13.34
N ASP A 240 17.16 -3.03 -12.34
CA ASP A 240 18.58 -2.85 -12.07
C ASP A 240 18.83 -2.39 -10.61
N ALA A 241 20.10 -2.14 -10.29
CA ALA A 241 20.49 -1.63 -8.97
C ALA A 241 19.92 -0.24 -8.65
N ARG A 242 19.60 0.58 -9.67
CA ARG A 242 18.96 1.88 -9.47
C ARG A 242 17.51 1.69 -9.02
N SER A 243 16.80 0.74 -9.64
CA SER A 243 15.43 0.39 -9.30
C SER A 243 15.28 -0.04 -7.83
N LEU A 244 16.29 -0.69 -7.26
CA LEU A 244 16.29 -1.05 -5.83
C LEU A 244 16.36 0.17 -4.90
N ARG A 245 17.17 1.18 -5.24
CA ARG A 245 17.19 2.45 -4.49
C ARG A 245 15.87 3.20 -4.64
N ASP A 246 15.34 3.25 -5.86
CA ASP A 246 14.04 3.85 -6.15
C ASP A 246 12.91 3.12 -5.39
N LEU A 247 13.02 1.81 -5.19
CA LEU A 247 12.09 1.01 -4.37
C LEU A 247 12.14 1.43 -2.90
N GLU A 248 13.33 1.51 -2.30
CA GLU A 248 13.48 1.95 -0.90
C GLU A 248 12.91 3.36 -0.70
N GLU A 249 13.24 4.30 -1.58
CA GLU A 249 12.70 5.67 -1.55
C GLU A 249 11.17 5.68 -1.71
N SER A 250 10.63 4.87 -2.63
CA SER A 250 9.19 4.76 -2.87
C SER A 250 8.46 4.20 -1.65
N LEU A 251 9.02 3.17 -0.99
CA LEU A 251 8.47 2.59 0.23
C LEU A 251 8.48 3.59 1.39
N ALA A 252 9.56 4.34 1.55
CA ALA A 252 9.66 5.39 2.57
C ALA A 252 8.67 6.54 2.30
N GLN A 253 8.50 6.95 1.04
CA GLN A 253 7.52 7.96 0.65
C GLN A 253 6.09 7.47 0.86
N LEU A 254 5.77 6.26 0.40
CA LEU A 254 4.44 5.66 0.55
C LEU A 254 4.09 5.47 2.03
N GLY A 255 5.03 4.99 2.85
CA GLY A 255 4.87 4.90 4.29
C GLY A 255 4.51 6.24 4.93
N ARG A 256 5.23 7.32 4.60
CA ARG A 256 4.91 8.67 5.09
C ARG A 256 3.52 9.14 4.67
N LEU A 257 3.17 8.98 3.39
CA LEU A 257 1.85 9.39 2.88
C LEU A 257 0.70 8.66 3.57
N LEU A 258 0.88 7.38 3.89
CA LEU A 258 -0.10 6.56 4.60
C LEU A 258 -0.19 6.94 6.09
N LEU A 259 0.93 7.22 6.74
CA LEU A 259 0.95 7.68 8.14
C LEU A 259 0.29 9.07 8.29
N GLU A 260 0.55 10.01 7.38
CA GLU A 260 -0.08 11.34 7.39
C GLU A 260 -1.62 11.30 7.26
N ARG A 261 -2.16 10.24 6.66
CA ARG A 261 -3.60 10.07 6.36
C ARG A 261 -4.29 9.07 7.28
N SER A 262 -3.61 8.58 8.31
CA SER A 262 -4.13 7.56 9.21
C SER A 262 -3.70 7.80 10.65
N PRO A 263 -4.40 7.22 11.65
CA PRO A 263 -3.96 7.30 13.03
C PRO A 263 -2.80 6.33 13.34
N LEU A 264 -2.11 5.77 12.34
CA LEU A 264 -1.05 4.79 12.54
C LEU A 264 0.22 5.46 13.08
N GLU A 265 0.92 4.78 14.00
CA GLU A 265 2.09 5.36 14.69
C GLU A 265 3.42 5.04 13.99
N SER A 266 3.50 3.88 13.34
CA SER A 266 4.73 3.40 12.74
C SER A 266 4.48 2.61 11.46
N CYS A 267 5.44 2.67 10.55
CA CYS A 267 5.48 1.89 9.33
C CYS A 267 6.89 1.33 9.15
N VAL A 268 6.99 0.01 8.96
CA VAL A 268 8.26 -0.70 8.74
C VAL A 268 8.22 -1.35 7.37
N ALA A 269 9.27 -1.15 6.58
CA ALA A 269 9.37 -1.68 5.23
C ALA A 269 10.31 -2.89 5.14
N GLY A 270 10.00 -3.85 4.27
CA GLY A 270 10.90 -4.94 3.92
C GLY A 270 10.69 -5.34 2.47
N ALA A 271 11.77 -5.66 1.75
CA ALA A 271 11.70 -6.14 0.38
C ALA A 271 12.61 -7.33 0.14
N GLY A 272 12.15 -8.28 -0.67
CA GLY A 272 12.91 -9.47 -1.07
C GLY A 272 13.98 -9.18 -2.11
N LEU A 273 14.59 -10.25 -2.61
CA LEU A 273 15.48 -10.21 -3.77
C LEU A 273 14.67 -10.00 -5.06
N VAL A 274 15.42 -9.63 -6.11
CA VAL A 274 14.90 -9.46 -7.47
C VAL A 274 14.93 -10.80 -8.19
N TYR A 275 13.82 -11.14 -8.83
CA TYR A 275 13.64 -12.34 -9.62
C TYR A 275 13.06 -12.04 -11.00
N GLU A 276 13.30 -12.94 -11.94
CA GLU A 276 12.73 -12.93 -13.29
C GLU A 276 11.72 -14.07 -13.49
N ASP A 277 11.64 -14.99 -12.51
CA ASP A 277 10.75 -16.13 -12.52
C ASP A 277 9.62 -15.96 -11.48
N TYR A 278 8.36 -15.90 -11.93
CA TYR A 278 7.20 -15.77 -11.05
C TYR A 278 6.97 -16.96 -10.12
N SER A 279 7.57 -18.13 -10.39
CA SER A 279 7.58 -19.25 -9.43
C SER A 279 8.40 -18.93 -8.17
N LEU A 280 9.28 -17.93 -8.21
CA LEU A 280 10.07 -17.45 -7.07
C LEU A 280 9.42 -16.26 -6.36
N LEU A 281 8.18 -15.89 -6.69
CA LEU A 281 7.49 -14.79 -6.03
C LEU A 281 7.22 -15.09 -4.55
N GLU A 282 6.81 -16.31 -4.22
CA GLU A 282 6.69 -16.76 -2.83
C GLU A 282 8.03 -16.60 -2.07
N GLN A 283 9.15 -16.93 -2.71
CA GLN A 283 10.48 -16.76 -2.12
C GLN A 283 10.77 -15.28 -1.83
N SER A 284 10.55 -14.40 -2.81
CA SER A 284 10.71 -12.94 -2.62
C SER A 284 9.81 -12.39 -1.50
N TYR A 285 8.59 -12.93 -1.36
CA TYR A 285 7.69 -12.58 -0.27
C TYR A 285 8.22 -13.02 1.11
N ARG A 286 8.67 -14.28 1.23
CA ARG A 286 9.29 -14.79 2.46
C ARG A 286 10.55 -14.01 2.87
N GLU A 287 11.33 -13.57 1.89
CA GLU A 287 12.50 -12.72 2.11
C GLU A 287 12.10 -11.34 2.66
N ALA A 288 11.07 -10.71 2.09
CA ALA A 288 10.53 -9.45 2.61
C ALA A 288 10.00 -9.61 4.05
N GLN A 289 9.32 -10.72 4.37
CA GLN A 289 8.91 -11.07 5.73
C GLN A 289 10.11 -11.26 6.66
N THR A 290 11.18 -11.89 6.17
CA THR A 290 12.42 -12.08 6.93
C THR A 290 13.07 -10.74 7.29
N VAL A 291 13.06 -9.77 6.37
CA VAL A 291 13.51 -8.40 6.69
C VAL A 291 12.72 -7.82 7.86
N LEU A 292 11.38 -7.88 7.81
CA LEU A 292 10.53 -7.35 8.87
C LEU A 292 10.78 -8.04 10.22
N GLY A 293 10.88 -9.37 10.23
CA GLY A 293 11.15 -10.16 11.43
C GLY A 293 12.51 -9.82 12.05
N LEU A 294 13.56 -9.71 11.23
CA LEU A 294 14.90 -9.38 11.71
C LEU A 294 14.98 -7.92 12.19
N ARG A 295 14.32 -6.97 11.52
CA ARG A 295 14.21 -5.57 11.98
C ARG A 295 13.56 -5.45 13.35
N ALA A 296 12.52 -6.23 13.61
CA ALA A 296 11.88 -6.26 14.91
C ALA A 296 12.79 -6.86 16.00
N ARG A 297 13.61 -7.85 15.64
CA ARG A 297 14.45 -8.58 16.60
C ARG A 297 15.80 -7.91 16.89
N PHE A 298 16.40 -7.30 15.87
CA PHE A 298 17.73 -6.67 15.89
C PHE A 298 17.63 -5.20 15.49
N PRO A 299 16.92 -4.35 16.26
CA PRO A 299 16.63 -2.97 15.84
C PRO A 299 17.90 -2.10 15.75
N GLU A 300 18.92 -2.33 16.59
CA GLU A 300 20.16 -1.56 16.53
C GLU A 300 20.93 -1.88 15.23
N GLU A 301 20.97 -3.14 14.83
CA GLU A 301 21.82 -3.61 13.74
C GLU A 301 21.13 -3.57 12.37
N THR A 302 19.79 -3.64 12.33
CA THR A 302 19.04 -3.84 11.08
C THR A 302 17.95 -2.80 10.82
N SER A 303 17.69 -1.85 11.73
CA SER A 303 16.60 -0.86 11.57
C SER A 303 16.61 -0.07 10.25
N HIS A 304 17.77 0.19 9.67
CA HIS A 304 17.92 0.94 8.43
C HIS A 304 17.89 0.06 7.16
N ARG A 305 17.83 -1.27 7.29
CA ARG A 305 17.95 -2.22 6.18
C ARG A 305 16.56 -2.58 5.67
N VAL A 306 16.20 -2.09 4.49
CA VAL A 306 14.89 -2.37 3.87
C VAL A 306 14.97 -3.54 2.90
N LEU A 307 16.10 -3.72 2.21
CA LEU A 307 16.27 -4.82 1.25
C LEU A 307 16.87 -6.05 1.93
N TYR A 308 16.37 -7.23 1.57
CA TYR A 308 16.87 -8.53 2.05
C TYR A 308 18.37 -8.72 1.76
N ARG A 309 18.84 -8.22 0.62
CA ARG A 309 20.25 -8.29 0.23
C ARG A 309 21.17 -7.55 1.20
N ASP A 310 20.66 -6.52 1.87
CA ASP A 310 21.45 -5.65 2.74
C ASP A 310 21.54 -6.18 4.16
N LEU A 311 20.77 -7.21 4.52
CA LEU A 311 20.80 -7.84 5.85
C LEU A 311 22.16 -8.47 6.20
N GLY A 312 23.05 -8.71 5.25
CA GLY A 312 24.34 -9.33 5.52
C GLY A 312 24.17 -10.75 6.07
N PHE A 313 24.91 -11.12 7.13
CA PHE A 313 24.79 -12.46 7.71
C PHE A 313 23.48 -12.67 8.48
N TYR A 314 22.78 -11.60 8.89
CA TYR A 314 21.53 -11.71 9.66
C TYR A 314 20.45 -12.50 8.92
N ARG A 315 20.46 -12.45 7.58
CA ARG A 315 19.52 -13.20 6.73
C ARG A 315 19.60 -14.72 6.90
N TRP A 316 20.74 -15.22 7.39
CA TRP A 316 20.96 -16.66 7.60
C TRP A 316 20.56 -17.13 9.00
N LEU A 317 20.40 -16.21 9.97
CA LEU A 317 20.07 -16.56 11.36
C LEU A 317 18.79 -17.41 11.48
N PRO A 318 17.70 -17.14 10.74
CA PRO A 318 16.52 -18.01 10.80
C PRO A 318 16.82 -19.46 10.38
N LEU A 319 17.66 -19.65 9.37
CA LEU A 319 18.05 -20.99 8.90
C LEU A 319 18.95 -21.70 9.92
N PHE A 320 19.89 -20.99 10.55
CA PHE A 320 20.68 -21.54 11.64
C PHE A 320 19.82 -21.89 12.85
N HIS A 321 18.83 -21.05 13.17
CA HIS A 321 17.90 -21.31 14.27
C HIS A 321 17.09 -22.59 14.02
N GLU A 322 16.49 -22.73 12.85
CA GLU A 322 15.73 -23.92 12.46
C GLU A 322 16.60 -25.19 12.49
N HIS A 323 17.82 -25.11 11.95
CA HIS A 323 18.76 -26.23 11.97
C HIS A 323 19.17 -26.62 13.40
N ASN A 324 19.49 -25.64 14.24
CA ASN A 324 19.90 -25.87 15.62
C ASN A 324 18.75 -26.46 16.46
N GLU A 325 17.52 -26.00 16.28
CA GLU A 325 16.33 -26.56 16.95
C GLU A 325 16.08 -28.00 16.51
N ALA A 326 16.10 -28.28 15.20
CA ALA A 326 15.92 -29.63 14.67
C ALA A 326 17.00 -30.60 15.15
N GLY A 327 18.25 -30.14 15.22
CA GLY A 327 19.41 -30.92 15.67
C GLY A 327 19.62 -30.93 17.20
N ARG A 328 18.83 -30.17 17.97
CA ARG A 328 19.05 -29.90 19.41
C ARG A 328 20.48 -29.46 19.73
N TYR A 329 21.05 -28.65 18.84
CA TYR A 329 22.40 -28.14 18.98
C TYR A 329 22.44 -26.95 19.94
N ALA A 330 23.38 -27.00 20.89
CA ALA A 330 23.76 -25.88 21.73
C ALA A 330 25.28 -25.85 21.83
N ASN A 331 25.87 -24.67 21.66
CA ASN A 331 27.32 -24.50 21.70
C ASN A 331 27.86 -24.81 23.11
N PRO A 332 28.70 -25.86 23.29
CA PRO A 332 29.14 -26.28 24.62
C PRO A 332 29.95 -25.20 25.36
N SER A 333 30.68 -24.37 24.64
CA SER A 333 31.46 -23.26 25.24
C SER A 333 30.55 -22.16 25.76
N LEU A 334 29.50 -21.80 25.02
CA LEU A 334 28.49 -20.83 25.49
C LEU A 334 27.70 -21.39 26.69
N GLU A 335 27.38 -22.68 26.70
CA GLU A 335 26.71 -23.31 27.85
C GLU A 335 27.55 -23.27 29.14
N LYS A 336 28.87 -23.49 29.04
CA LYS A 336 29.78 -23.33 30.19
C LYS A 336 29.78 -21.89 30.71
N LEU A 337 29.83 -20.91 29.83
CA LEU A 337 29.78 -19.49 30.21
C LEU A 337 28.44 -19.13 30.86
N ARG A 338 27.31 -19.63 30.34
CA ARG A 338 25.98 -19.45 30.94
C ARG A 338 25.86 -20.08 32.31
N ALA A 339 26.42 -21.27 32.51
CA ALA A 339 26.46 -21.92 33.81
C ALA A 339 27.25 -21.08 34.82
N TYR A 340 28.42 -20.58 34.41
CA TYR A 340 29.25 -19.71 35.23
C TYR A 340 28.56 -18.38 35.57
N ASP A 341 27.94 -17.71 34.59
CA ASP A 341 27.20 -16.46 34.81
C ASP A 341 26.03 -16.66 35.79
N ARG A 342 25.32 -17.80 35.73
CA ARG A 342 24.26 -18.15 36.68
C ARG A 342 24.78 -18.38 38.10
N GLU A 343 25.91 -19.07 38.24
CA GLU A 343 26.51 -19.39 39.55
C GLU A 343 27.10 -18.15 40.24
N HIS A 344 27.71 -17.25 39.46
CA HIS A 344 28.45 -16.10 39.98
C HIS A 344 27.76 -14.76 39.78
N HIS A 345 26.51 -14.75 39.30
CA HIS A 345 25.76 -13.54 38.91
C HIS A 345 26.58 -12.63 37.97
N GLY A 346 27.27 -13.26 37.01
CA GLY A 346 28.17 -12.62 36.07
C GLY A 346 27.47 -12.11 34.80
N SER A 347 28.27 -11.52 33.90
CA SER A 347 27.81 -11.02 32.59
C SER A 347 28.81 -11.33 31.48
N LEU A 348 29.46 -12.50 31.52
CA LEU A 348 30.47 -12.93 30.54
C LEU A 348 29.86 -13.14 29.15
N ILE A 349 28.64 -13.66 29.04
CA ILE A 349 27.95 -13.80 27.75
C ILE A 349 27.73 -12.43 27.08
N ASP A 350 27.21 -11.46 27.83
CA ASP A 350 27.00 -10.09 27.36
C ASP A 350 28.33 -9.40 27.00
N THR A 351 29.36 -9.65 27.80
CA THR A 351 30.71 -9.15 27.53
C THR A 351 31.27 -9.72 26.22
N LEU A 352 31.12 -11.03 25.99
CA LEU A 352 31.57 -11.70 24.78
C LEU A 352 30.81 -11.17 23.55
N GLU A 353 29.48 -11.08 23.63
CA GLU A 353 28.68 -10.56 22.53
C GLU A 353 29.09 -9.11 22.18
N THR A 354 29.20 -8.24 23.19
CA THR A 354 29.57 -6.84 22.97
C THR A 354 30.98 -6.71 22.37
N TYR A 355 31.94 -7.52 22.85
CA TYR A 355 33.28 -7.55 22.29
C TYR A 355 33.29 -7.96 20.82
N LEU A 356 32.53 -9.00 20.45
CA LEU A 356 32.43 -9.47 19.06
C LEU A 356 31.67 -8.48 18.17
N SER A 357 30.64 -7.81 18.69
CA SER A 357 29.89 -6.76 17.97
C SER A 357 30.70 -5.48 17.72
N CYS A 358 31.74 -5.22 18.51
CA CYS A 358 32.68 -4.11 18.30
C CYS A 358 33.93 -4.58 17.54
N ASP A 359 33.80 -5.51 16.59
CA ASP A 359 34.90 -6.04 15.76
C ASP A 359 36.12 -6.54 16.55
N SER A 360 35.90 -7.09 17.76
CA SER A 360 36.98 -7.50 18.68
C SER A 360 37.86 -6.33 19.17
N ASN A 361 37.36 -5.09 19.13
CA ASN A 361 38.03 -3.89 19.62
C ASN A 361 37.82 -3.73 21.14
N LEU A 362 38.91 -3.87 21.90
CA LEU A 362 38.87 -3.79 23.36
C LEU A 362 38.40 -2.42 23.87
N LYS A 363 38.83 -1.32 23.23
CA LYS A 363 38.51 0.03 23.71
C LYS A 363 37.04 0.34 23.50
N GLU A 364 36.54 0.08 22.30
CA GLU A 364 35.15 0.33 21.93
C GLU A 364 34.18 -0.54 22.75
N ALA A 365 34.51 -1.82 22.92
CA ALA A 365 33.71 -2.73 23.75
C ALA A 365 33.69 -2.32 25.23
N ALA A 366 34.81 -1.82 25.77
CA ALA A 366 34.88 -1.34 27.14
C ALA A 366 34.03 -0.08 27.35
N GLU A 367 34.07 0.85 26.39
CA GLU A 367 33.23 2.04 26.37
C GLU A 367 31.73 1.68 26.30
N ARG A 368 31.35 0.75 25.41
CA ARG A 368 29.96 0.28 25.26
C ARG A 368 29.43 -0.46 26.48
N LEU A 369 30.28 -1.20 27.18
CA LEU A 369 29.96 -1.86 28.45
C LEU A 369 30.06 -0.93 29.67
N HIS A 370 30.49 0.31 29.48
CA HIS A 370 30.74 1.28 30.55
C HIS A 370 31.71 0.76 31.64
N ILE A 371 32.78 0.07 31.24
CA ILE A 371 33.81 -0.47 32.13
C ILE A 371 35.21 -0.04 31.70
N HIS A 372 36.20 -0.16 32.60
CA HIS A 372 37.59 0.10 32.26
C HIS A 372 38.17 -1.03 31.37
N ALA A 373 39.04 -0.69 30.41
CA ALA A 373 39.66 -1.66 29.48
C ALA A 373 40.36 -2.82 30.20
N ASN A 374 41.03 -2.56 31.33
CA ASN A 374 41.63 -3.62 32.15
C ASN A 374 40.61 -4.62 32.70
N SER A 375 39.41 -4.15 33.07
CA SER A 375 38.34 -5.02 33.55
C SER A 375 37.78 -5.88 32.40
N LEU A 376 37.65 -5.31 31.21
CA LEU A 376 37.26 -6.06 30.02
C LEU A 376 38.31 -7.13 29.67
N ALA A 377 39.61 -6.78 29.66
CA ALA A 377 40.69 -7.73 29.40
C ALA A 377 40.68 -8.90 30.38
N TYR A 378 40.42 -8.64 31.67
CA TYR A 378 40.24 -9.69 32.67
C TYR A 378 39.03 -10.59 32.34
N ARG A 379 37.87 -10.01 32.00
CA ARG A 379 36.68 -10.78 31.63
C ARG A 379 36.89 -11.62 30.38
N LEU A 380 37.57 -11.10 29.35
CA LEU A 380 37.92 -11.85 28.14
C LEU A 380 38.85 -13.02 28.45
N LYS A 381 39.84 -12.83 29.34
CA LYS A 381 40.68 -13.93 29.82
C LYS A 381 39.84 -15.03 30.52
N ARG A 382 38.91 -14.64 31.38
CA ARG A 382 37.98 -15.59 32.02
C ARG A 382 37.10 -16.32 31.01
N ILE A 383 36.61 -15.63 29.98
CA ILE A 383 35.86 -16.23 28.88
C ILE A 383 36.68 -17.30 28.16
N THR A 384 37.96 -17.02 27.85
CA THR A 384 38.85 -18.01 27.23
C THR A 384 39.10 -19.22 28.12
N GLU A 385 39.33 -19.00 29.43
CA GLU A 385 39.60 -20.07 30.40
C GLU A 385 38.39 -20.97 30.63
N ILE A 386 37.21 -20.40 30.89
CA ILE A 386 35.99 -21.14 31.25
C ILE A 386 35.38 -21.80 30.01
N GLY A 387 35.29 -21.06 28.91
CA GLY A 387 34.69 -21.54 27.67
C GLY A 387 35.59 -22.48 26.88
N GLY A 388 36.91 -22.48 27.13
CA GLY A 388 37.89 -23.13 26.26
C GLY A 388 37.91 -22.49 24.87
N ILE A 389 37.77 -21.17 24.82
CA ILE A 389 37.59 -20.38 23.59
C ILE A 389 38.92 -19.75 23.19
N ASP A 390 39.24 -19.80 21.90
CA ASP A 390 40.32 -19.04 21.27
C ASP A 390 39.76 -17.83 20.52
N LEU A 391 39.89 -16.64 21.13
CA LEU A 391 39.44 -15.37 20.52
C LEU A 391 40.39 -14.83 19.44
N ALA A 392 41.55 -15.47 19.22
CA ALA A 392 42.40 -15.17 18.06
C ALA A 392 41.91 -15.90 16.80
N SER A 393 41.21 -17.02 16.96
CA SER A 393 40.64 -17.79 15.84
C SER A 393 39.41 -17.11 15.25
N MET A 394 39.47 -16.77 13.96
CA MET A 394 38.33 -16.20 13.25
C MET A 394 37.16 -17.18 13.17
N ASP A 395 37.45 -18.46 12.95
CA ASP A 395 36.46 -19.54 12.89
C ASP A 395 35.64 -19.58 14.20
N GLN A 396 36.32 -19.64 15.35
CA GLN A 396 35.63 -19.65 16.64
C GLN A 396 34.87 -18.35 16.91
N LYS A 397 35.43 -17.19 16.58
CA LYS A 397 34.73 -15.91 16.75
C LYS A 397 33.44 -15.84 15.95
N VAL A 398 33.47 -16.25 14.68
CA VAL A 398 32.27 -16.24 13.83
C VAL A 398 31.24 -17.25 14.35
N THR A 399 31.66 -18.47 14.70
CA THR A 399 30.75 -19.48 15.27
C THR A 399 30.08 -18.98 16.54
N LEU A 400 30.85 -18.48 17.50
CA LEU A 400 30.31 -17.93 18.76
C LEU A 400 29.37 -16.76 18.52
N TYR A 401 29.74 -15.85 17.60
CA TYR A 401 28.91 -14.69 17.29
C TYR A 401 27.58 -15.09 16.65
N LEU A 402 27.61 -16.00 15.68
CA LEU A 402 26.41 -16.52 15.04
C LEU A 402 25.53 -17.28 16.04
N ASP A 403 26.10 -18.13 16.90
CA ASP A 403 25.34 -18.86 17.93
C ASP A 403 24.67 -17.89 18.92
N LEU A 404 25.39 -16.84 19.37
CA LEU A 404 24.84 -15.81 20.24
C LEU A 404 23.67 -15.05 19.58
N LYS A 405 23.83 -14.62 18.31
CA LYS A 405 22.76 -13.94 17.57
C LYS A 405 21.60 -14.88 17.24
N THR A 406 21.86 -16.16 16.97
CA THR A 406 20.84 -17.17 16.69
C THR A 406 20.03 -17.51 17.94
N ASP A 407 20.66 -17.57 19.11
CA ASP A 407 19.95 -17.77 20.38
C ASP A 407 19.01 -16.60 20.70
N LYS A 408 19.36 -15.39 20.23
CA LYS A 408 18.41 -14.27 20.21
C LYS A 408 17.25 -14.49 19.26
N LEU A 409 17.04 -15.59 18.56
CA LEU A 409 15.75 -15.89 17.91
C LEU A 409 14.82 -16.74 18.80
N LYS A 410 15.37 -17.45 19.79
CA LYS A 410 14.63 -18.37 20.68
C LYS A 410 13.70 -17.67 21.68
N SER A 411 14.04 -16.44 22.10
CA SER A 411 13.25 -15.76 23.14
C SER A 411 12.09 -14.96 22.51
N PRO A 412 10.82 -15.14 22.89
CA PRO A 412 9.81 -14.12 22.61
C PRO A 412 10.26 -12.80 23.28
N ARG A 413 9.99 -11.64 22.66
CA ARG A 413 10.07 -10.40 23.45
C ARG A 413 8.97 -10.48 24.51
N LEU A 414 9.37 -10.21 25.76
CA LEU A 414 8.46 -9.83 26.84
C LEU A 414 7.65 -8.60 26.45
#